data_AF-A0A535AI81-F1
#
_entry.id   AF-A0A535AI81-F1
#
_cell.length_a   1.000
_cell.length_b   1.000
_cell.length_c   1.000
_cell.angle_alpha   90.00
_cell.angle_beta   90.00
_cell.angle_gamma   90.00
#
_symmetry.space_group_name_H-M   'P 1'
#
loop_
_entity.id
_entity.type
_entity.pdbx_description
1 polymer ?
#
loop_
_entity_poly.entity_id
_entity_poly.type
_entity_poly.pdbx_seq_one_letter_code
_entity_poly.pdbx_strand_id
1 'polypeptide(L)'
;MTDREIALRAICDTFVPGAGAFPSASALGVPRILRSEVVALGRPALVAELDQFLDTIESPALNLALTGRAVRFSSLTHADRERYLKRWATSPISLKRKAFQVAKRLTLLYAYGADGSPYSTAAGYTPPQLDAPAAPSLTMSVARAGDTIEADVCVIGSGAGGGVVAAELARAAKHVVVLERAAPRLEPDFDGRELAGYAALFVDRGIATTTDRAIALLAGSALGGGTIVNWNTSLRIPAAVQEEWRAAGIDDLAPHYDAVAARIDVDTDESERNGANAALER
;
A
#
# COMPACT_ATOMS: atom_id res chain seq x y z
N MET A 1 27.97 -12.12 2.39
CA MET A 1 26.79 -11.47 2.98
C MET A 1 27.26 -10.64 4.15
N THR A 2 26.79 -9.39 4.26
CA THR A 2 27.06 -8.52 5.41
C THR A 2 26.25 -8.94 6.64
N ASP A 3 26.67 -8.53 7.84
CA ASP A 3 25.92 -8.81 9.07
C ASP A 3 24.45 -8.31 9.00
N ARG A 4 24.24 -7.16 8.35
CA ARG A 4 22.89 -6.60 8.11
C ARG A 4 22.03 -7.49 7.21
N GLU A 5 22.60 -8.06 6.14
CA GLU A 5 21.88 -8.98 5.26
C GLU A 5 21.50 -10.28 5.98
N ILE A 6 22.40 -10.79 6.83
CA ILE A 6 22.14 -11.97 7.65
C ILE A 6 21.02 -11.69 8.66
N ALA A 7 21.04 -10.52 9.31
CA ALA A 7 20.02 -10.07 10.24
C ALA A 7 18.64 -9.95 9.58
N LEU A 8 18.58 -9.26 8.44
CA LEU A 8 17.33 -9.05 7.71
C LEU A 8 16.75 -10.38 7.21
N ARG A 9 17.61 -11.27 6.70
CA ARG A 9 17.23 -12.65 6.36
C ARG A 9 16.64 -13.38 7.56
N ALA A 10 17.33 -13.35 8.70
CA ALA A 10 16.86 -14.01 9.92
C ALA A 10 15.51 -13.45 10.40
N ILE A 11 15.30 -12.13 10.33
CA ILE A 11 14.03 -11.51 10.70
C ILE A 11 12.91 -11.98 9.77
N CYS A 12 13.12 -11.89 8.45
CA CYS A 12 12.11 -12.30 7.47
C CYS A 12 11.76 -13.79 7.59
N ASP A 13 12.77 -14.65 7.69
CA ASP A 13 12.57 -16.10 7.88
C ASP A 13 11.94 -16.42 9.25
N THR A 14 12.00 -15.53 10.24
CA THR A 14 11.27 -15.76 11.51
C THR A 14 9.77 -15.54 11.35
N PHE A 15 9.35 -14.61 10.48
CA PHE A 15 7.92 -14.40 10.18
C PHE A 15 7.38 -15.41 9.18
N VAL A 16 8.22 -15.82 8.22
CA VAL A 16 7.87 -16.78 7.17
C VAL A 16 9.02 -17.80 7.04
N PRO A 17 9.08 -18.82 7.92
CA PRO A 17 10.17 -19.80 7.93
C PRO A 17 10.17 -20.77 6.76
N GLY A 18 9.04 -20.89 6.07
CA GLY A 18 8.79 -22.00 5.15
C GLY A 18 8.51 -23.29 5.90
N ALA A 19 7.71 -24.16 5.28
CA ALA A 19 7.37 -25.48 5.80
C ALA A 19 6.87 -26.38 4.67
N GLY A 20 7.44 -27.59 4.53
CA GLY A 20 7.05 -28.52 3.46
C GLY A 20 7.24 -27.90 2.07
N ALA A 21 6.16 -27.77 1.31
CA ALA A 21 6.16 -27.16 -0.02
C ALA A 21 6.22 -25.61 0.00
N PHE A 22 6.08 -24.98 1.17
CA PHE A 22 6.09 -23.53 1.29
C PHE A 22 7.51 -23.00 1.50
N PRO A 23 8.03 -22.13 0.62
CA PRO A 23 9.37 -21.56 0.73
C PRO A 23 9.45 -20.54 1.87
N SER A 24 10.63 -20.34 2.46
CA SER A 24 10.84 -19.26 3.42
C SER A 24 10.81 -17.88 2.73
N ALA A 25 10.65 -16.81 3.50
CA ALA A 25 10.72 -15.45 2.95
C ALA A 25 12.05 -15.19 2.22
N SER A 26 13.18 -15.68 2.75
CA SER A 26 14.46 -15.52 2.08
C SER A 26 14.59 -16.34 0.80
N ALA A 27 13.98 -17.52 0.72
CA ALA A 27 13.89 -18.29 -0.53
C ALA A 27 13.05 -17.58 -1.60
N LEU A 28 12.05 -16.78 -1.20
CA LEU A 28 11.29 -15.88 -2.08
C LEU A 28 12.02 -14.57 -2.39
N GLY A 29 13.24 -14.36 -1.86
CA GLY A 29 14.00 -13.13 -2.08
C GLY A 29 13.48 -11.90 -1.33
N VAL A 30 12.56 -12.05 -0.37
CA VAL A 30 11.92 -10.96 0.38
C VAL A 30 12.93 -9.99 1.03
N PRO A 31 14.03 -10.43 1.67
CA PRO A 31 15.01 -9.50 2.25
C PRO A 31 15.62 -8.54 1.22
N ARG A 32 15.89 -9.04 0.00
CA ARG A 32 16.45 -8.24 -1.09
C ARG A 32 15.42 -7.24 -1.60
N ILE A 33 14.18 -7.70 -1.82
CA ILE A 33 13.07 -6.86 -2.29
C ILE A 33 12.80 -5.74 -1.29
N LEU A 34 12.66 -6.06 0.01
CA LEU A 34 12.43 -5.06 1.05
C LEU A 34 13.52 -3.98 1.04
N ARG A 35 14.80 -4.37 0.99
CA ARG A 35 15.91 -3.41 0.94
C ARG A 35 15.87 -2.56 -0.34
N SER A 36 15.58 -3.16 -1.50
CA SER A 36 15.48 -2.41 -2.76
C SER A 36 14.32 -1.42 -2.76
N GLU A 37 13.19 -1.77 -2.18
CA GLU A 37 12.02 -0.90 -2.08
C GLU A 37 12.29 0.32 -1.18
N VAL A 38 12.97 0.13 -0.04
CA VAL A 38 13.40 1.24 0.83
C VAL A 38 14.38 2.16 0.11
N VAL A 39 15.33 1.61 -0.66
CA VAL A 39 16.27 2.39 -1.46
C VAL A 39 15.55 3.17 -2.58
N ALA A 40 14.58 2.52 -3.25
CA ALA A 40 13.81 3.11 -4.34
C ALA A 40 12.95 4.31 -3.92
N LEU A 41 12.69 4.49 -2.62
CA LEU A 41 12.06 5.71 -2.10
C LEU A 41 12.93 6.97 -2.28
N GLY A 42 14.23 6.84 -2.54
CA GLY A 42 15.13 7.98 -2.70
C GLY A 42 15.33 8.81 -1.42
N ARG A 43 15.10 8.21 -0.24
CA ARG A 43 15.22 8.86 1.08
C ARG A 43 16.34 8.21 1.90
N PRO A 44 17.59 8.73 1.85
CA PRO A 44 18.74 8.11 2.52
C PRO A 44 18.56 7.87 4.03
N ALA A 45 17.80 8.75 4.71
CA ALA A 45 17.47 8.60 6.12
C ALA A 45 16.75 7.28 6.43
N LEU A 46 15.83 6.83 5.57
CA LEU A 46 15.10 5.57 5.78
C LEU A 46 16.03 4.35 5.64
N VAL A 47 16.99 4.40 4.73
CA VAL A 47 18.01 3.36 4.58
C VAL A 47 18.90 3.32 5.82
N ALA A 48 19.32 4.48 6.32
CA ALA A 48 20.14 4.58 7.53
C ALA A 48 19.41 4.07 8.78
N GLU A 49 18.12 4.37 8.93
CA GLU A 49 17.29 3.85 10.01
C GLU A 49 17.15 2.32 9.96
N LEU A 50 16.91 1.75 8.77
CA LEU A 50 16.88 0.29 8.59
C LEU A 50 18.23 -0.32 8.97
N ASP A 51 19.33 0.26 8.51
CA ASP A 51 20.67 -0.23 8.81
C ASP A 51 20.99 -0.13 10.30
N GLN A 52 20.65 0.98 10.97
CA GLN A 52 20.79 1.14 12.43
C GLN A 52 19.96 0.12 13.20
N PHE A 53 18.74 -0.16 12.73
CA PHE A 53 17.88 -1.17 13.30
C PHE A 53 18.53 -2.57 13.23
N LEU A 54 19.07 -2.94 12.07
CA LEU A 54 19.74 -4.23 11.85
C LEU A 54 21.05 -4.33 12.65
N ASP A 55 21.82 -3.26 12.77
CA ASP A 55 23.02 -3.24 13.62
C ASP A 55 22.65 -3.40 15.10
N THR A 56 21.55 -2.77 15.53
CA THR A 56 21.07 -2.84 16.92
C THR A 56 20.64 -4.26 17.28
N ILE A 57 19.88 -4.93 16.41
CA ILE A 57 19.36 -6.27 16.66
C ILE A 57 20.45 -7.35 16.60
N GLU A 58 21.54 -7.10 15.86
CA GLU A 58 22.70 -7.99 15.81
C GLU A 58 23.75 -7.72 16.89
N SER A 59 23.66 -6.61 17.63
CA SER A 59 24.64 -6.28 18.67
C SER A 59 24.37 -7.03 19.98
N PRO A 60 25.28 -7.91 20.46
CA PRO A 60 25.12 -8.58 21.74
C PRO A 60 25.09 -7.61 22.92
N ALA A 61 25.90 -6.56 22.88
CA ALA A 61 25.96 -5.55 23.94
C ALA A 61 24.63 -4.78 24.05
N LEU A 62 24.05 -4.37 22.93
CA LEU A 62 22.76 -3.68 22.92
C LEU A 62 21.62 -4.64 23.30
N ASN A 63 21.66 -5.89 22.85
CA ASN A 63 20.68 -6.90 23.26
C ASN A 63 20.75 -7.23 24.75
N LEU A 64 21.93 -7.15 25.39
CA LEU A 64 22.05 -7.28 26.83
C LEU A 64 21.25 -6.18 27.54
N ALA A 65 21.40 -4.93 27.12
CA ALA A 65 20.64 -3.81 27.67
C ALA A 65 19.14 -3.87 27.33
N LEU A 66 18.78 -4.26 26.11
CA LEU A 66 17.40 -4.24 25.62
C LEU A 66 16.58 -5.46 26.02
N THR A 67 17.21 -6.62 26.22
CA THR A 67 16.52 -7.91 26.42
C THR A 67 17.06 -8.71 27.59
N GLY A 68 18.09 -8.23 28.28
CA GLY A 68 18.75 -8.92 29.40
C GLY A 68 19.66 -10.08 28.95
N ARG A 69 19.92 -10.25 27.65
CA ARG A 69 20.74 -11.34 27.11
C ARG A 69 21.71 -10.82 26.05
N ALA A 70 22.99 -11.15 26.19
CA ALA A 70 24.01 -10.83 25.19
C ALA A 70 23.94 -11.83 24.02
N VAL A 71 23.16 -11.52 23.00
CA VAL A 71 22.92 -12.41 21.85
C VAL A 71 22.97 -11.64 20.54
N ARG A 72 23.38 -12.32 19.47
CA ARG A 72 23.10 -11.88 18.09
C ARG A 72 21.76 -12.47 17.67
N PHE A 73 20.85 -11.69 17.10
CA PHE A 73 19.55 -12.22 16.70
C PHE A 73 19.67 -13.36 15.67
N SER A 74 20.57 -13.19 14.70
CA SER A 74 20.91 -14.21 13.70
C SER A 74 21.52 -15.49 14.30
N SER A 75 22.08 -15.49 15.50
CA SER A 75 22.63 -16.71 16.10
C SER A 75 21.59 -17.50 16.93
N LEU A 76 20.41 -16.94 17.14
CA LEU A 76 19.33 -17.61 17.88
C LEU A 76 18.69 -18.73 17.06
N THR A 77 18.16 -19.74 17.75
CA THR A 77 17.27 -20.75 17.14
C THR A 77 15.98 -20.09 16.62
N HIS A 78 15.27 -20.72 15.70
CA HIS A 78 14.00 -20.19 15.19
C HIS A 78 13.01 -19.89 16.33
N ALA A 79 12.81 -20.84 17.25
CA ALA A 79 11.93 -20.68 18.40
C ALA A 79 12.36 -19.52 19.32
N ASP A 80 13.67 -19.30 19.49
CA ASP A 80 14.18 -18.16 20.24
C ASP A 80 13.95 -16.82 19.53
N ARG A 81 14.12 -16.76 18.21
CA ARG A 81 13.83 -15.57 17.41
C ARG A 81 12.35 -15.21 17.45
N GLU A 82 11.46 -16.20 17.37
CA GLU A 82 10.02 -15.99 17.54
C GLU A 82 9.70 -15.39 18.90
N ARG A 83 10.23 -15.97 19.98
CA ARG A 83 10.04 -15.44 21.34
C ARG A 83 10.57 -14.01 21.46
N TYR A 84 11.73 -13.73 20.85
CA TYR A 84 12.32 -12.41 20.83
C TYR A 84 11.39 -11.38 20.17
N LEU A 85 10.89 -11.66 18.96
CA LEU A 85 10.00 -10.75 18.23
C LEU A 85 8.60 -10.64 18.88
N LYS A 86 8.05 -11.74 19.42
CA LYS A 86 6.78 -11.73 20.16
C LYS A 86 6.86 -10.82 21.40
N ARG A 87 7.99 -10.80 22.12
CA ARG A 87 8.20 -9.86 23.25
C ARG A 87 8.23 -8.40 22.80
N TRP A 88 8.70 -8.11 21.59
CA TRP A 88 8.66 -6.76 21.05
C TRP A 88 7.25 -6.31 20.71
N ALA A 89 6.39 -7.21 20.23
CA ALA A 89 5.00 -6.92 19.89
C ALA A 89 4.20 -6.33 21.07
N THR A 90 4.49 -6.79 22.30
CA THR A 90 3.80 -6.37 23.53
C THR A 90 4.67 -5.53 24.47
N SER A 91 5.83 -5.06 24.00
CA SER A 91 6.79 -4.30 24.81
C SER A 91 6.22 -2.96 25.28
N PRO A 92 6.53 -2.47 26.49
CA PRO A 92 6.16 -1.11 26.93
C PRO A 92 6.83 -0.02 26.08
N ILE A 93 8.01 -0.31 25.50
CA ILE A 93 8.74 0.59 24.60
C ILE A 93 8.05 0.63 23.23
N SER A 94 7.54 1.81 22.84
CA SER A 94 6.81 2.02 21.58
C SER A 94 7.64 1.69 20.34
N LEU A 95 8.92 2.04 20.33
CA LEU A 95 9.84 1.76 19.23
C LEU A 95 9.92 0.26 18.90
N LYS A 96 9.98 -0.61 19.92
CA LYS A 96 10.00 -2.07 19.73
C LYS A 96 8.70 -2.59 19.09
N ARG A 97 7.54 -2.08 19.54
CA ARG A 97 6.24 -2.45 18.97
C ARG A 97 6.16 -2.03 17.50
N LYS A 98 6.56 -0.79 17.20
CA LYS A 98 6.59 -0.24 15.83
C LYS A 98 7.51 -1.05 14.92
N ALA A 99 8.74 -1.33 15.36
CA ALA A 99 9.69 -2.15 14.62
C ALA A 99 9.12 -3.56 14.32
N PHE A 100 8.48 -4.20 15.31
CA PHE A 100 7.80 -5.48 15.11
C PHE A 100 6.70 -5.39 14.05
N GLN A 101 5.80 -4.40 14.15
CA GLN A 101 4.68 -4.28 13.19
C GLN A 101 5.17 -3.98 11.77
N VAL A 102 6.19 -3.14 11.61
CA VAL A 102 6.78 -2.83 10.29
C VAL A 102 7.45 -4.08 9.71
N ALA A 103 8.30 -4.77 10.47
CA ALA A 103 8.98 -5.97 10.00
C ALA A 103 7.99 -7.08 9.64
N LYS A 104 6.96 -7.30 10.47
CA LYS A 104 5.87 -8.24 10.19
C LYS A 104 5.14 -7.86 8.91
N ARG A 105 4.63 -6.63 8.80
CA ARG A 105 3.81 -6.17 7.68
C ARG A 105 4.57 -6.27 6.36
N LEU A 106 5.80 -5.76 6.30
CA LEU A 106 6.59 -5.77 5.07
C LEU A 106 7.01 -7.19 4.68
N THR A 107 7.41 -8.03 5.64
CA THR A 107 7.76 -9.42 5.32
C THR A 107 6.57 -10.18 4.76
N LEU A 108 5.39 -10.04 5.39
CA LEU A 108 4.18 -10.70 4.91
C LEU A 108 3.72 -10.13 3.56
N LEU A 109 3.72 -8.81 3.37
CA LEU A 109 3.36 -8.18 2.10
C LEU A 109 4.19 -8.76 0.94
N TYR A 110 5.52 -8.77 1.07
CA TYR A 110 6.39 -9.24 0.00
C TYR A 110 6.41 -10.77 -0.15
N ALA A 111 6.17 -11.53 0.92
CA ALA A 111 6.08 -12.99 0.82
C ALA A 111 4.79 -13.45 0.11
N TYR A 112 3.66 -12.81 0.40
CA TYR A 112 2.36 -13.17 -0.18
C TYR A 112 2.14 -12.52 -1.54
N GLY A 113 2.60 -11.29 -1.75
CA GLY A 113 2.43 -10.56 -3.00
C GLY A 113 3.40 -10.94 -4.12
N ALA A 114 4.44 -11.73 -3.83
CA ALA A 114 5.38 -12.16 -4.87
C ALA A 114 4.66 -12.89 -6.01
N ASP A 115 5.01 -12.56 -7.26
CA ASP A 115 4.44 -13.18 -8.44
C ASP A 115 4.63 -14.71 -8.38
N GLY A 116 3.53 -15.46 -8.49
CA GLY A 116 3.55 -16.91 -8.37
C GLY A 116 3.88 -17.43 -6.97
N SER A 117 3.70 -16.62 -5.92
CA SER A 117 3.92 -17.05 -4.53
C SER A 117 3.10 -18.30 -4.22
N PRO A 118 3.72 -19.40 -3.73
CA PRO A 118 2.95 -20.57 -3.28
C PRO A 118 1.94 -20.26 -2.17
N TYR A 119 2.17 -19.16 -1.43
CA TYR A 119 1.25 -18.70 -0.39
C TYR A 119 -0.03 -18.10 -0.95
N SER A 120 0.03 -17.33 -2.05
CA SER A 120 -1.16 -16.75 -2.67
C SER A 120 -2.02 -17.85 -3.30
N THR A 121 -1.39 -18.80 -4.00
CA THR A 121 -2.08 -19.98 -4.54
C THR A 121 -2.75 -20.80 -3.44
N ALA A 122 -2.07 -21.06 -2.32
CA ALA A 122 -2.65 -21.81 -1.21
C ALA A 122 -3.78 -21.05 -0.49
N ALA A 123 -3.79 -19.72 -0.55
CA ALA A 123 -4.89 -18.90 -0.08
C ALA A 123 -6.10 -18.89 -1.05
N GLY A 124 -6.00 -19.57 -2.20
CA GLY A 124 -7.02 -19.60 -3.24
C GLY A 124 -7.04 -18.33 -4.10
N TYR A 125 -6.01 -17.49 -4.02
CA TYR A 125 -5.93 -16.31 -4.88
C TYR A 125 -5.56 -16.73 -6.30
N THR A 126 -6.48 -16.50 -7.22
CA THR A 126 -6.26 -16.66 -8.66
C THR A 126 -6.25 -15.26 -9.26
N PRO A 127 -5.13 -14.79 -9.83
CA PRO A 127 -5.09 -13.49 -10.50
C PRO A 127 -6.20 -13.43 -11.56
N PRO A 128 -7.02 -12.37 -11.59
CA PRO A 128 -8.07 -12.24 -12.58
C PRO A 128 -7.46 -12.10 -13.97
N GLN A 129 -8.14 -12.62 -14.98
CA GLN A 129 -7.80 -12.30 -16.37
C GLN A 129 -8.14 -10.83 -16.59
N LEU A 130 -7.15 -10.06 -17.08
CA LEU A 130 -7.37 -8.66 -17.44
C LEU A 130 -8.14 -8.58 -18.76
N ASP A 131 -9.10 -7.66 -18.81
CA ASP A 131 -9.80 -7.32 -20.03
C ASP A 131 -8.85 -6.68 -21.06
N ALA A 132 -9.28 -6.69 -22.32
CA ALA A 132 -8.56 -5.96 -23.35
C ALA A 132 -8.61 -4.46 -23.03
N PRO A 133 -7.47 -3.75 -23.00
CA PRO A 133 -7.44 -2.35 -22.60
C PRO A 133 -8.19 -1.48 -23.61
N ALA A 134 -8.93 -0.50 -23.09
CA ALA A 134 -9.56 0.53 -23.89
C ALA A 134 -8.51 1.40 -24.59
N ALA A 135 -8.90 1.98 -25.73
CA ALA A 135 -8.05 2.96 -26.41
C ALA A 135 -7.87 4.21 -25.52
N PRO A 136 -6.63 4.71 -25.34
CA PRO A 136 -6.37 5.94 -24.61
C PRO A 136 -7.20 7.11 -25.13
N SER A 137 -7.95 7.77 -24.25
CA SER A 137 -8.80 8.92 -24.59
C SER A 137 -8.24 10.26 -24.10
N LEU A 138 -7.07 10.26 -23.44
CA LEU A 138 -6.47 11.44 -22.83
C LEU A 138 -5.17 11.83 -23.53
N THR A 139 -5.04 13.13 -23.82
CA THR A 139 -3.75 13.70 -24.22
C THR A 139 -3.00 14.15 -22.98
N MET A 140 -1.83 13.57 -22.76
CA MET A 140 -1.02 13.79 -21.57
C MET A 140 0.34 14.33 -21.97
N SER A 141 0.80 15.35 -21.25
CA SER A 141 2.12 15.95 -21.43
C SER A 141 2.84 16.00 -20.08
N VAL A 142 4.16 15.87 -20.14
CA VAL A 142 5.02 16.03 -18.95
C VAL A 142 5.35 17.51 -18.83
N ALA A 143 4.80 18.16 -17.81
CA ALA A 143 5.11 19.56 -17.49
C ALA A 143 6.59 19.73 -17.13
N ARG A 144 7.20 20.81 -17.61
CA ARG A 144 8.59 21.18 -17.35
C ARG A 144 8.65 22.46 -16.54
N ALA A 145 9.74 22.63 -15.79
CA ALA A 145 9.97 23.86 -15.04
C ALA A 145 10.04 25.05 -16.01
N GLY A 146 9.19 26.06 -15.78
CA GLY A 146 9.08 27.25 -16.63
C GLY A 146 8.01 27.17 -17.71
N ASP A 147 7.30 26.05 -17.85
CA ASP A 147 6.15 25.96 -18.76
C ASP A 147 5.02 26.89 -18.29
N THR A 148 4.41 27.60 -19.24
CA THR A 148 3.20 28.40 -19.05
C THR A 148 2.07 27.72 -19.81
N ILE A 149 1.02 27.33 -19.10
CA ILE A 149 -0.18 26.71 -19.69
C ILE A 149 -1.37 27.60 -19.35
N GLU A 150 -2.01 28.16 -20.38
CA GLU A 150 -3.22 28.97 -20.21
C GLU A 150 -4.44 28.06 -20.06
N ALA A 151 -5.27 28.31 -19.07
CA ALA A 151 -6.50 27.56 -18.80
C ALA A 151 -7.52 28.44 -18.10
N ASP A 152 -8.80 28.12 -18.26
CA ASP A 152 -9.85 28.73 -17.45
C ASP A 152 -9.78 28.20 -16.01
N VAL A 153 -9.47 26.91 -15.85
CA VAL A 153 -9.40 26.24 -14.55
C VAL A 153 -8.23 25.24 -14.52
N CYS A 154 -7.48 25.27 -13.41
CA CYS A 154 -6.48 24.27 -13.08
C CYS A 154 -6.98 23.39 -11.92
N VAL A 155 -7.14 22.10 -12.17
CA VAL A 155 -7.52 21.10 -11.17
C VAL A 155 -6.27 20.36 -10.71
N ILE A 156 -6.00 20.36 -9.40
CA ILE A 156 -4.84 19.68 -8.82
C ILE A 156 -5.26 18.32 -8.28
N GLY A 157 -4.77 17.25 -8.92
CA GLY A 157 -5.10 15.86 -8.64
C GLY A 157 -6.23 15.35 -9.52
N SER A 158 -6.05 14.15 -10.06
CA SER A 158 -6.99 13.48 -10.97
C SER A 158 -7.93 12.47 -10.27
N GLY A 159 -7.96 12.48 -8.94
CA GLY A 159 -8.73 11.53 -8.12
C GLY A 159 -10.26 11.67 -8.22
N ALA A 160 -10.99 10.93 -7.39
CA ALA A 160 -12.47 10.90 -7.36
C ALA A 160 -13.13 12.30 -7.42
N GLY A 161 -12.62 13.28 -6.67
CA GLY A 161 -13.13 14.65 -6.73
C GLY A 161 -12.64 15.42 -7.95
N GLY A 162 -11.33 15.37 -8.23
CA GLY A 162 -10.71 16.15 -9.31
C GLY A 162 -11.20 15.74 -10.70
N GLY A 163 -11.36 14.43 -10.95
CA GLY A 163 -11.89 13.91 -12.20
C GLY A 163 -13.33 14.37 -12.46
N VAL A 164 -14.19 14.36 -11.44
CA VAL A 164 -15.59 14.84 -11.54
C VAL A 164 -15.63 16.34 -11.83
N VAL A 165 -14.87 17.14 -11.08
CA VAL A 165 -14.81 18.60 -11.28
C VAL A 165 -14.30 18.93 -12.69
N ALA A 166 -13.23 18.27 -13.13
CA ALA A 166 -12.68 18.48 -14.47
C ALA A 166 -13.68 18.13 -15.57
N ALA A 167 -14.39 17.01 -15.44
CA ALA A 167 -15.40 16.58 -16.41
C ALA A 167 -16.58 17.56 -16.50
N GLU A 168 -17.11 18.02 -15.36
CA GLU A 168 -18.24 18.97 -15.34
C GLU A 168 -17.86 20.33 -15.93
N LEU A 169 -16.68 20.85 -15.60
CA LEU A 169 -16.20 22.12 -16.15
C LEU A 169 -15.89 22.03 -17.64
N ALA A 170 -15.29 20.92 -18.10
CA ALA A 170 -15.09 20.68 -19.52
C ALA A 170 -16.42 20.59 -20.28
N ARG A 171 -17.43 19.94 -19.70
CA ARG A 171 -18.80 19.90 -20.26
C ARG A 171 -19.44 21.29 -20.34
N ALA A 172 -19.07 22.19 -19.44
CA ALA A 172 -19.43 23.61 -19.50
C ALA A 172 -18.52 24.45 -20.43
N ALA A 173 -17.80 23.79 -21.35
CA ALA A 173 -16.91 24.39 -22.35
C ALA A 173 -15.76 25.23 -21.77
N LYS A 174 -15.28 24.89 -20.56
CA LYS A 174 -14.06 25.47 -20.00
C LYS A 174 -12.82 24.76 -20.50
N HIS A 175 -11.75 25.51 -20.73
CA HIS A 175 -10.42 24.94 -20.93
C HIS A 175 -9.84 24.52 -19.56
N VAL A 176 -9.84 23.21 -19.30
CA VAL A 176 -9.44 22.64 -18.01
C VAL A 176 -8.09 21.95 -18.15
N VAL A 177 -7.16 22.28 -17.26
CA VAL A 177 -5.89 21.56 -17.09
C VAL A 177 -5.94 20.77 -15.79
N VAL A 178 -5.58 19.49 -15.84
CA VAL A 178 -5.45 18.63 -14.66
C VAL A 178 -3.97 18.37 -14.39
N LEU A 179 -3.51 18.73 -13.19
CA LEU A 179 -2.15 18.46 -12.74
C LEU A 179 -2.14 17.23 -11.83
N GLU A 180 -1.50 16.16 -12.29
CA GLU A 180 -1.34 14.92 -11.54
C GLU A 180 0.13 14.68 -11.23
N ARG A 181 0.42 14.26 -9.99
CA ARG A 181 1.78 13.94 -9.52
C ARG A 181 2.22 12.55 -9.99
N ALA A 182 1.26 11.64 -10.16
CA ALA A 182 1.51 10.28 -10.59
C ALA A 182 2.11 10.18 -12.00
N ALA A 183 2.80 9.06 -12.24
CA ALA A 183 3.26 8.74 -13.58
C ALA A 183 2.07 8.48 -14.53
N PRO A 184 2.20 8.84 -15.83
CA PRO A 184 1.17 8.65 -16.84
C PRO A 184 0.97 7.17 -17.18
N ARG A 185 0.21 6.44 -16.37
CA ARG A 185 -0.13 5.03 -16.60
C ARG A 185 -1.59 4.92 -17.03
N LEU A 186 -1.82 4.13 -18.08
CA LEU A 186 -3.13 3.82 -18.62
C LEU A 186 -3.36 2.30 -18.59
N GLU A 187 -4.55 1.85 -19.00
CA GLU A 187 -4.93 0.44 -18.96
C GLU A 187 -3.90 -0.54 -19.57
N PRO A 188 -3.26 -0.24 -20.74
CA PRO A 188 -2.24 -1.14 -21.30
C PRO A 188 -0.99 -1.31 -20.42
N ASP A 189 -0.75 -0.41 -19.46
CA ASP A 189 0.39 -0.46 -18.55
C ASP A 189 0.11 -1.32 -17.30
N PHE A 190 -1.13 -1.78 -17.11
CA PHE A 190 -1.51 -2.63 -15.99
C PHE A 190 -1.30 -4.10 -16.35
N ASP A 191 -0.48 -4.78 -15.57
CA ASP A 191 -0.05 -6.17 -15.83
C ASP A 191 -0.53 -7.17 -14.77
N GLY A 192 -1.34 -6.71 -13.82
CA GLY A 192 -1.93 -7.54 -12.75
C GLY A 192 -0.93 -8.03 -11.70
N ARG A 193 0.33 -7.58 -11.74
CA ARG A 193 1.35 -8.00 -10.77
C ARG A 193 1.27 -7.18 -9.49
N GLU A 194 0.89 -7.83 -8.40
CA GLU A 194 0.61 -7.19 -7.11
C GLU A 194 1.73 -6.27 -6.61
N LEU A 195 2.96 -6.76 -6.46
CA LEU A 195 4.06 -5.93 -5.93
C LEU A 195 4.49 -4.82 -6.90
N ALA A 196 4.41 -5.06 -8.20
CA ALA A 196 4.71 -4.04 -9.20
C ALA A 196 3.65 -2.92 -9.16
N GLY A 197 2.37 -3.31 -9.06
CA GLY A 197 1.24 -2.41 -8.86
C GLY A 197 1.37 -1.61 -7.56
N TYR A 198 1.69 -2.26 -6.44
CA TYR A 198 1.97 -1.59 -5.16
C TYR A 198 3.02 -0.50 -5.31
N ALA A 199 4.13 -0.84 -5.98
CA ALA A 199 5.25 0.07 -6.14
C ALA A 199 4.97 1.23 -7.11
N ALA A 200 4.10 1.01 -8.10
CA ALA A 200 3.79 1.96 -9.15
C ALA A 200 2.57 2.85 -8.86
N LEU A 201 1.57 2.33 -8.15
CA LEU A 201 0.23 2.93 -8.03
C LEU A 201 -0.06 3.49 -6.64
N PHE A 202 0.83 3.31 -5.65
CA PHE A 202 0.65 3.87 -4.31
C PHE A 202 1.72 4.89 -3.96
N VAL A 203 1.33 5.88 -3.15
CA VAL A 203 2.25 6.83 -2.51
C VAL A 203 3.33 6.05 -1.74
N ASP A 204 4.58 6.49 -1.90
CA ASP A 204 5.77 5.85 -1.35
C ASP A 204 5.77 4.33 -1.58
N ARG A 205 5.35 3.90 -2.79
CA ARG A 205 5.45 2.49 -3.22
C ARG A 205 4.64 1.53 -2.31
N GLY A 206 3.60 2.06 -1.66
CA GLY A 206 2.71 1.32 -0.76
C GLY A 206 3.26 1.09 0.66
N ILE A 207 4.40 1.71 1.00
CA ILE A 207 4.99 1.63 2.34
C ILE A 207 4.91 2.95 3.13
N ALA A 208 4.09 3.90 2.66
CA ALA A 208 3.83 5.15 3.36
C ALA A 208 3.30 4.93 4.78
N THR A 209 3.73 5.78 5.70
CA THR A 209 3.28 5.79 7.10
C THR A 209 3.24 7.21 7.63
N THR A 210 2.60 7.42 8.77
CA THR A 210 2.77 8.65 9.56
C THR A 210 4.24 8.85 9.92
N THR A 211 4.67 10.09 10.21
CA THR A 211 6.07 10.41 10.58
C THR A 211 6.60 9.55 11.72
N ASP A 212 5.72 9.17 12.65
CA ASP A 212 6.05 8.33 13.79
C ASP A 212 5.92 6.82 13.51
N ARG A 213 5.52 6.42 12.30
CA ARG A 213 5.31 5.03 11.83
C ARG A 213 4.21 4.26 12.54
N ALA A 214 3.32 4.93 13.28
CA ALA A 214 2.23 4.26 13.98
C ALA A 214 1.10 3.80 13.03
N ILE A 215 0.83 4.56 11.98
CA ILE A 215 -0.28 4.30 11.06
C ILE A 215 0.27 4.08 9.66
N ALA A 216 -0.19 3.00 9.01
CA ALA A 216 0.06 2.73 7.59
C ALA A 216 -0.84 3.62 6.74
N LEU A 217 -0.31 4.18 5.66
CA LEU A 217 -1.09 4.95 4.70
C LEU A 217 -1.05 4.22 3.36
N LEU A 218 -2.22 3.80 2.87
CA LEU A 218 -2.39 3.32 1.51
C LEU A 218 -3.16 4.40 0.76
N ALA A 219 -2.45 5.15 -0.08
CA ALA A 219 -3.02 6.22 -0.88
C ALA A 219 -2.61 6.00 -2.34
N GLY A 220 -3.57 6.09 -3.25
CA GLY A 220 -3.32 5.98 -4.69
C GLY A 220 -2.45 7.13 -5.20
N SER A 221 -1.48 6.79 -6.04
CA SER A 221 -0.61 7.68 -6.80
C SER A 221 -0.66 7.23 -8.26
N ALA A 222 -1.84 7.39 -8.87
CA ALA A 222 -2.17 7.02 -10.24
C ALA A 222 -3.00 8.14 -10.89
N LEU A 223 -3.15 8.12 -12.23
CA LEU A 223 -4.15 8.95 -12.91
C LEU A 223 -5.54 8.38 -12.56
N GLY A 224 -6.37 9.13 -11.83
CA GLY A 224 -7.55 8.61 -11.10
C GLY A 224 -7.31 8.48 -9.58
N GLY A 225 -6.09 8.67 -9.11
CA GLY A 225 -5.73 8.67 -7.69
C GLY A 225 -6.16 7.39 -6.97
N GLY A 226 -6.86 7.54 -5.84
CA GLY A 226 -7.33 6.41 -5.04
C GLY A 226 -8.38 5.53 -5.73
N THR A 227 -9.04 5.99 -6.79
CA THR A 227 -10.07 5.18 -7.47
C THR A 227 -9.47 4.02 -8.26
N ILE A 228 -8.18 4.08 -8.59
CA ILE A 228 -7.48 3.01 -9.32
C ILE A 228 -7.09 1.84 -8.41
N VAL A 229 -6.98 2.07 -7.10
CA VAL A 229 -6.39 1.10 -6.16
C VAL A 229 -7.32 0.69 -5.02
N ASN A 230 -8.58 1.12 -5.05
CA ASN A 230 -9.56 0.79 -4.02
C ASN A 230 -10.27 -0.54 -4.32
N TRP A 231 -11.21 -0.93 -3.46
CA TRP A 231 -12.02 -2.14 -3.61
C TRP A 231 -13.29 -1.96 -4.46
N ASN A 232 -13.40 -0.89 -5.24
CA ASN A 232 -14.57 -0.53 -6.06
C ASN A 232 -15.92 -0.54 -5.34
N THR A 233 -15.92 -0.53 -4.01
CA THR A 233 -17.14 -0.58 -3.20
C THR A 233 -17.77 0.81 -3.13
N SER A 234 -18.97 0.95 -3.70
CA SER A 234 -19.71 2.22 -3.74
C SER A 234 -20.92 2.16 -2.82
N LEU A 235 -20.86 2.86 -1.69
CA LEU A 235 -21.92 2.89 -0.68
C LEU A 235 -22.53 4.29 -0.59
N ARG A 236 -23.86 4.35 -0.45
CA ARG A 236 -24.52 5.59 -0.02
C ARG A 236 -24.22 5.85 1.45
N ILE A 237 -24.00 7.11 1.80
CA ILE A 237 -23.81 7.50 3.20
C ILE A 237 -25.08 7.20 4.01
N PRO A 238 -24.96 6.67 5.25
CA PRO A 238 -26.11 6.38 6.09
C PRO A 238 -26.97 7.61 6.38
N ALA A 239 -28.29 7.42 6.54
CA ALA A 239 -29.25 8.51 6.75
C ALA A 239 -28.90 9.42 7.95
N ALA A 240 -28.35 8.85 9.04
CA ALA A 240 -27.91 9.62 10.20
C ALA A 240 -26.79 10.62 9.84
N VAL A 241 -25.84 10.22 8.99
CA VAL A 241 -24.74 11.09 8.53
C VAL A 241 -25.27 12.18 7.59
N GLN A 242 -26.25 11.85 6.74
CA GLN A 242 -26.91 12.85 5.88
C GLN A 242 -27.58 13.95 6.70
N GLU A 243 -28.24 13.58 7.81
CA GLU A 243 -28.87 14.56 8.70
C GLU A 243 -27.84 15.45 9.40
N GLU A 244 -26.73 14.89 9.86
CA GLU A 244 -25.62 15.68 10.42
C GLU A 244 -25.06 16.68 9.41
N TRP A 245 -24.90 16.28 8.15
CA TRP A 245 -24.38 17.15 7.09
C TRP A 245 -25.37 18.24 6.69
N ARG A 246 -26.67 17.90 6.65
CA ARG A 246 -27.75 18.89 6.47
C ARG A 246 -27.76 19.93 7.58
N ALA A 247 -27.61 19.49 8.83
CA ALA A 247 -27.48 20.41 9.96
C ALA A 247 -26.23 21.31 9.88
N ALA A 248 -25.18 20.84 9.20
CA ALA A 248 -23.98 21.62 8.90
C ALA A 248 -24.09 22.51 7.64
N GLY A 249 -25.25 22.52 6.96
CA GLY A 249 -25.51 23.35 5.78
C GLY A 249 -25.11 22.71 4.44
N ILE A 250 -24.91 21.40 4.39
CA ILE A 250 -24.74 20.65 3.14
C ILE A 250 -26.12 20.10 2.73
N ASP A 251 -26.69 20.73 1.71
CA ASP A 251 -28.04 20.40 1.21
C ASP A 251 -28.09 19.07 0.42
N ASP A 252 -29.27 18.76 -0.14
CA ASP A 252 -29.63 17.47 -0.72
C ASP A 252 -28.58 16.89 -1.69
N LEU A 253 -27.88 15.86 -1.21
CA LEU A 253 -26.88 15.12 -1.97
C LEU A 253 -27.48 14.03 -2.86
N ALA A 254 -28.76 13.68 -2.70
CA ALA A 254 -29.34 12.54 -3.41
C ALA A 254 -29.21 12.65 -4.94
N PRO A 255 -29.50 13.79 -5.59
CA PRO A 255 -29.32 13.93 -7.04
C PRO A 255 -27.87 13.75 -7.48
N HIS A 256 -26.90 14.17 -6.65
CA HIS A 256 -25.48 14.02 -6.92
C HIS A 256 -25.03 12.57 -6.78
N TYR A 257 -25.52 11.84 -5.77
CA TYR A 257 -25.30 10.40 -5.64
C TYR A 257 -25.85 9.64 -6.84
N ASP A 258 -27.08 9.94 -7.26
CA ASP A 258 -27.74 9.29 -8.41
C ASP A 258 -26.94 9.53 -9.70
N ALA A 259 -26.52 10.77 -9.95
CA ALA A 259 -25.74 11.12 -11.13
C ALA A 259 -24.37 10.42 -11.17
N VAL A 260 -23.65 10.38 -10.04
CA VAL A 260 -22.34 9.70 -9.98
C VAL A 260 -22.54 8.19 -10.12
N ALA A 261 -23.47 7.59 -9.37
CA ALA A 261 -23.73 6.14 -9.42
C ALA A 261 -24.09 5.66 -10.82
N ALA A 262 -24.93 6.42 -11.55
CA ALA A 262 -25.26 6.11 -12.93
C ALA A 262 -24.05 6.26 -13.87
N ARG A 263 -23.15 7.23 -13.62
CA ARG A 263 -21.98 7.47 -14.47
C ARG A 263 -20.88 6.41 -14.31
N ILE A 264 -20.67 5.91 -13.09
CA ILE A 264 -19.69 4.88 -12.79
C ILE A 264 -20.29 3.47 -12.75
N ASP A 265 -21.53 3.33 -13.22
CA ASP A 265 -22.27 2.07 -13.36
C ASP A 265 -22.28 1.21 -12.08
N VAL A 266 -22.73 1.80 -10.96
CA VAL A 266 -22.83 1.05 -9.71
C VAL A 266 -23.95 0.01 -9.80
N ASP A 267 -23.58 -1.26 -9.68
CA ASP A 267 -24.50 -2.40 -9.61
C ASP A 267 -24.22 -3.30 -8.38
N THR A 268 -24.87 -4.47 -8.35
CA THR A 268 -24.70 -5.49 -7.32
C THR A 268 -24.20 -6.84 -7.87
N ASP A 269 -23.81 -6.90 -9.14
CA ASP A 269 -23.54 -8.14 -9.86
C ASP A 269 -22.31 -8.86 -9.28
N GLU A 270 -21.31 -8.09 -8.82
CA GLU A 270 -20.06 -8.59 -8.22
C GLU A 270 -19.98 -8.31 -6.69
N SER A 271 -21.12 -8.34 -6.00
CA SER A 271 -21.21 -8.08 -4.54
C SER A 271 -21.09 -9.34 -3.66
N GLU A 272 -20.38 -10.36 -4.14
CA GLU A 272 -20.15 -11.59 -3.36
C GLU A 272 -19.27 -11.35 -2.14
N ARG A 273 -19.63 -11.97 -1.01
CA ARG A 273 -18.85 -11.86 0.22
C ARG A 273 -17.62 -12.73 0.14
N ASN A 274 -16.45 -12.14 0.38
CA ASN A 274 -15.24 -12.95 0.54
C ASN A 274 -15.37 -13.90 1.75
N GLY A 275 -14.67 -15.04 1.71
CA GLY A 275 -14.81 -16.10 2.70
C GLY A 275 -14.50 -15.68 4.14
N ALA A 276 -13.58 -14.73 4.34
CA ALA A 276 -13.27 -14.20 5.67
C ALA A 276 -14.46 -13.40 6.24
N ASN A 277 -15.11 -12.57 5.41
CA ASN A 277 -16.28 -11.79 5.80
C ASN A 277 -17.52 -12.68 5.99
N ALA A 278 -17.68 -13.74 5.20
CA ALA A 278 -18.74 -14.72 5.38
C ALA A 278 -18.66 -15.39 6.77
N ALA A 279 -17.46 -15.66 7.29
CA ALA A 279 -17.26 -16.25 8.61
C ALA A 279 -17.58 -15.31 9.79
N LEU A 280 -17.75 -14.00 9.54
CA LEU A 280 -18.13 -13.01 10.55
C LEU A 280 -19.65 -12.93 10.77
N GLU A 281 -20.44 -13.55 9.90
CA GLU A 281 -21.88 -13.65 10.05
C GLU A 281 -22.19 -14.69 11.15
N ARG A 282 -22.53 -14.20 12.33
CA ARG A 282 -23.04 -14.98 13.46
C ARG A 282 -24.47 -14.57 13.76
#